data_AF-A0AAJ1UUG8-F1
#
_entry.id   AF-A0AAJ1UUG8-F1
#
_cell.length_a   1.000
_cell.length_b   1.000
_cell.length_c   1.000
_cell.angle_alpha   90.00
_cell.angle_beta   90.00
_cell.angle_gamma   90.00
#
_symmetry.space_group_name_H-M   'P 1'
#
loop_
_entity.id
_entity.type
_entity.pdbx_description
1 polymer ?
#
loop_
_entity_poly.entity_id
_entity_poly.type
_entity_poly.pdbx_seq_one_letter_code
_entity_poly.pdbx_strand_id
1 'polypeptide(L)'
;MSIKYTFLLAFLLLMPIVAAKEIQVLYFYSSACPVCQQVEPYKNNLSNYWKEKVDWIEYDFMVDRNREFFVNYRIANVPVAIVKCFNQTYRIERNDIEEKLNKTIAGCYGLIARPEESKNLFLLLLLIFVVVLIFLRKPRKRVKKRVKKLASD
;
A
#
# COMPACT_ATOMS: atom_id res chain seq x y z
N MET A 1 -17.07 -33.52 -0.34
CA MET A 1 -16.17 -32.35 -0.29
C MET A 1 -16.49 -31.61 0.99
N SER A 2 -15.53 -31.44 1.91
CA SER A 2 -15.83 -30.99 3.28
C SER A 2 -16.09 -29.48 3.32
N ILE A 3 -17.21 -29.06 3.90
CA ILE A 3 -17.70 -27.68 4.08
C ILE A 3 -16.63 -26.73 4.69
N LYS A 4 -15.58 -27.29 5.31
CA LYS A 4 -14.46 -26.54 5.88
C LYS A 4 -13.58 -25.82 4.83
N TYR A 5 -13.51 -26.33 3.59
CA TYR A 5 -12.64 -25.74 2.56
C TYR A 5 -13.29 -24.58 1.80
N THR A 6 -14.62 -24.55 1.70
CA THR A 6 -15.36 -23.45 1.06
C THR A 6 -15.29 -22.15 1.87
N PHE A 7 -15.32 -22.23 3.20
CA PHE A 7 -15.16 -21.06 4.07
C PHE A 7 -13.76 -20.44 3.97
N LEU A 8 -12.71 -21.26 3.89
CA LEU A 8 -11.34 -20.77 3.76
C LEU A 8 -11.10 -20.09 2.40
N LEU A 9 -11.66 -20.64 1.31
CA LEU A 9 -11.58 -20.07 -0.03
C LEU A 9 -12.35 -18.75 -0.14
N ALA A 10 -13.54 -18.67 0.47
CA ALA A 10 -14.34 -17.45 0.52
C ALA A 10 -13.64 -16.34 1.32
N PHE A 11 -12.98 -16.68 2.43
CA PHE A 11 -12.25 -15.72 3.26
C PHE A 11 -10.99 -15.16 2.56
N LEU A 12 -10.29 -15.99 1.78
CA LEU A 12 -9.15 -15.57 0.95
C LEU A 12 -9.56 -14.70 -0.25
N LEU A 13 -10.76 -14.90 -0.81
CA LEU A 13 -11.32 -14.07 -1.88
C LEU A 13 -11.95 -12.77 -1.39
N LEU A 14 -12.25 -12.67 -0.09
CA LEU A 14 -12.87 -11.49 0.53
C LEU A 14 -11.87 -10.54 1.21
N MET A 15 -10.57 -10.85 1.21
CA MET A 15 -9.56 -9.90 1.69
C MET A 15 -9.39 -8.80 0.63
N PRO A 16 -9.87 -7.56 0.85
CA PRO A 16 -9.45 -6.47 0.01
C PRO A 16 -7.95 -6.32 0.26
N ILE A 17 -7.15 -6.47 -0.80
CA ILE A 17 -5.75 -6.10 -0.76
C ILE A 17 -5.76 -4.59 -0.57
N VAL A 18 -5.73 -4.13 0.69
CA VAL A 18 -5.46 -2.74 1.02
C VAL A 18 -3.99 -2.56 0.69
N ALA A 19 -3.71 -2.22 -0.57
CA ALA A 19 -2.40 -1.77 -0.99
C ALA A 19 -2.17 -0.44 -0.26
N ALA A 20 -1.39 -0.47 0.82
CA ALA A 20 -0.97 0.75 1.49
C ALA A 20 -0.26 1.63 0.46
N LYS A 21 -0.69 2.88 0.31
CA LYS A 21 -0.01 3.82 -0.57
C LYS A 21 1.37 4.09 0.00
N GLU A 22 2.40 3.73 -0.75
CA GLU A 22 3.80 3.79 -0.30
C GLU A 22 4.39 5.22 -0.32
N ILE A 23 3.72 6.15 -1.01
CA ILE A 23 4.10 7.57 -1.08
C ILE A 23 3.00 8.41 -0.43
N GLN A 24 3.40 9.28 0.51
CA GLN A 24 2.51 10.25 1.14
C GLN A 24 3.04 11.68 0.90
N VAL A 25 2.16 12.59 0.51
CA VAL A 25 2.45 14.02 0.34
C VAL A 25 1.63 14.80 1.35
N LEU A 26 2.31 15.50 2.25
CA LEU A 26 1.71 16.44 3.19
C LEU A 26 1.86 17.84 2.62
N TYR A 27 0.74 18.48 2.27
CA TYR A 27 0.72 19.81 1.68
C TYR A 27 0.22 20.83 2.71
N PHE A 28 1.10 21.77 3.08
CA PHE A 28 0.81 22.82 4.05
C PHE A 28 0.54 24.12 3.30
N TYR A 29 -0.61 24.73 3.51
CA TYR A 29 -1.03 25.95 2.82
C TYR A 29 -1.83 26.87 3.75
N SER A 30 -2.23 28.03 3.24
CA SER A 30 -3.22 28.89 3.87
C SER A 30 -4.20 29.39 2.81
N SER A 31 -5.50 29.36 3.11
CA SER A 31 -6.53 29.96 2.24
C SER A 31 -6.36 31.48 2.07
N ALA A 32 -5.70 32.16 3.02
CA ALA A 32 -5.40 33.59 2.96
C ALA A 32 -4.06 33.93 2.26
N CYS A 33 -3.35 32.94 1.70
CA CYS A 33 -2.03 33.11 1.10
C CYS A 33 -2.13 33.24 -0.44
N PRO A 34 -1.77 34.41 -1.03
CA PRO A 34 -1.88 34.62 -2.48
C PRO A 34 -1.01 33.68 -3.31
N VAL A 35 0.21 33.39 -2.84
CA VAL A 35 1.11 32.45 -3.52
C VAL A 35 0.53 31.04 -3.52
N CYS A 36 -0.19 30.66 -2.46
CA CYS A 36 -0.84 29.36 -2.35
C CYS A 36 -1.94 29.20 -3.40
N GLN A 37 -2.69 30.28 -3.69
CA GLN A 37 -3.72 30.31 -4.74
C GLN A 37 -3.12 30.21 -6.15
N GLN A 38 -1.93 30.77 -6.37
CA GLN A 38 -1.23 30.64 -7.66
C GLN A 38 -0.77 29.21 -7.93
N VAL A 39 -0.28 28.50 -6.90
CA VAL A 39 0.22 27.12 -7.01
C VAL A 39 -0.90 26.07 -6.99
N GLU A 40 -2.09 26.43 -6.52
CA GLU A 40 -3.23 25.51 -6.35
C GLU A 40 -3.60 24.74 -7.63
N PRO A 41 -3.71 25.36 -8.82
CA PRO A 41 -4.04 24.63 -10.05
C PRO A 41 -2.98 23.57 -10.40
N TYR A 42 -1.69 23.90 -10.23
CA TYR A 42 -0.59 22.95 -10.44
C TYR A 42 -0.69 21.77 -9.45
N LYS A 43 -0.88 22.06 -8.16
CA LYS A 43 -1.05 21.04 -7.11
C LYS A 43 -2.24 20.13 -7.41
N ASN A 44 -3.38 20.70 -7.80
CA ASN A 44 -4.60 19.94 -8.10
C ASN A 44 -4.41 19.00 -9.30
N ASN A 45 -3.80 19.49 -10.38
CA ASN A 45 -3.46 18.67 -11.54
C ASN A 45 -2.54 17.50 -11.14
N LEU A 46 -1.53 17.79 -10.31
CA LEU A 46 -0.57 16.78 -9.87
C LEU A 46 -1.20 15.73 -8.93
N SER A 47 -2.05 16.17 -8.00
CA SER A 47 -2.80 15.28 -7.11
C SER A 47 -3.72 14.34 -7.89
N ASN A 48 -4.40 14.87 -8.91
CA ASN A 48 -5.23 14.08 -9.81
C ASN A 48 -4.42 13.06 -10.61
N TYR A 49 -3.27 13.46 -11.16
CA TYR A 49 -2.38 12.57 -11.91
C TYR A 49 -1.85 11.40 -11.06
N TRP A 50 -1.56 11.64 -9.79
CA TRP A 50 -0.99 10.64 -8.86
C TRP A 50 -2.02 9.99 -7.93
N LYS A 51 -3.32 10.22 -8.13
CA LYS A 51 -4.41 9.90 -7.17
C LYS A 51 -4.42 8.47 -6.64
N GLU A 52 -4.09 7.49 -7.48
CA GLU A 52 -4.08 6.07 -7.10
C GLU A 52 -2.78 5.64 -6.41
N LYS A 53 -1.69 6.35 -6.64
CA LYS A 53 -0.33 5.97 -6.22
C LYS A 53 0.16 6.73 -5.00
N VAL A 54 -0.38 7.92 -4.76
CA VAL A 54 0.07 8.85 -3.73
C VAL A 54 -1.08 9.18 -2.80
N ASP A 55 -0.80 9.19 -1.50
CA ASP A 55 -1.70 9.66 -0.45
C ASP A 55 -1.48 11.16 -0.24
N TRP A 56 -2.48 11.98 -0.52
CA TRP A 56 -2.38 13.44 -0.39
C TRP A 56 -3.14 13.88 0.85
N ILE A 57 -2.44 14.55 1.77
CA ILE A 57 -3.01 15.12 2.99
C ILE A 57 -2.74 16.61 2.99
N GLU A 58 -3.79 17.41 3.15
CA GLU A 58 -3.70 18.86 3.08
C GLU A 58 -3.99 19.49 4.46
N TYR A 59 -3.16 20.44 4.85
CA TYR A 59 -3.27 21.20 6.09
C TYR A 59 -3.38 22.69 5.77
N ASP A 60 -4.57 23.25 5.95
CA ASP A 60 -4.80 24.70 5.93
C ASP A 60 -4.44 25.30 7.30
N PHE A 61 -3.55 26.28 7.32
CA PHE A 61 -3.16 27.05 8.51
C PHE A 61 -4.35 27.75 9.19
N MET A 62 -5.35 28.16 8.40
CA MET A 62 -6.54 28.87 8.91
C MET A 62 -7.47 27.97 9.72
N VAL A 63 -7.26 26.65 9.68
CA VAL A 63 -8.06 25.67 10.46
C VAL A 63 -7.33 25.37 11.76
N ASP A 64 -7.92 25.73 12.91
CA ASP A 64 -7.25 25.67 14.22
C ASP A 64 -6.67 24.30 14.58
N ARG A 65 -7.38 23.22 14.28
CA ARG A 65 -6.91 21.84 14.54
C ARG A 65 -5.64 21.48 13.75
N ASN A 66 -5.34 22.20 12.67
CA ASN A 66 -4.17 21.93 11.85
C ASN A 66 -2.91 22.63 12.39
N ARG A 67 -3.03 23.65 13.24
CA ARG A 67 -1.92 24.50 13.69
C ARG A 67 -0.79 23.71 14.35
N GLU A 68 -1.13 22.67 15.11
CA GLU A 68 -0.15 21.80 15.74
C GLU A 68 0.79 21.13 14.72
N PHE A 69 0.27 20.73 13.56
CA PHE A 69 1.11 20.15 12.50
C PHE A 69 2.12 21.16 11.95
N PHE A 70 1.75 22.44 11.81
CA PHE A 70 2.71 23.47 11.38
C PHE A 70 3.86 23.61 12.37
N VAL A 71 3.58 23.54 13.68
CA VAL A 71 4.60 23.57 14.73
C VAL A 71 5.47 22.32 14.66
N ASN A 72 4.85 21.13 14.61
CA ASN A 72 5.55 19.84 14.58
C ASN A 72 6.48 19.70 13.37
N TYR A 73 6.06 20.18 12.20
CA TYR A 73 6.86 20.17 10.97
C TYR A 73 7.73 21.43 10.78
N ARG A 74 7.73 22.36 11.74
CA ARG A 74 8.50 23.62 11.71
C ARG A 74 8.26 24.39 10.40
N ILE A 75 6.99 24.60 10.07
CA ILE A 75 6.54 25.33 8.88
C ILE A 75 6.22 26.77 9.28
N ALA A 76 7.10 27.70 8.90
CA ALA A 76 6.89 29.12 9.14
C ALA A 76 6.26 29.83 7.92
N ASN A 77 6.57 29.36 6.71
CA ASN A 77 6.11 29.94 5.45
C ASN A 77 5.38 28.88 4.64
N VAL A 78 4.28 29.27 3.98
CA VAL A 78 3.46 28.40 3.12
C VAL A 78 3.42 28.93 1.68
N PRO A 79 3.19 28.11 0.63
CA PRO A 79 3.00 26.67 0.68
C PRO A 79 4.31 25.90 0.90
N VAL A 80 4.21 24.72 1.52
CA VAL A 80 5.31 23.75 1.64
C VAL A 80 4.74 22.36 1.39
N ALA A 81 5.48 21.53 0.66
CA ALA A 81 5.15 20.13 0.49
C ALA A 81 6.20 19.26 1.20
N ILE A 82 5.74 18.24 1.92
CA ILE A 82 6.60 17.19 2.48
C ILE A 82 6.23 15.87 1.80
N VAL A 83 7.17 15.31 1.05
CA VAL A 83 7.01 14.00 0.40
C VAL A 83 7.69 12.95 1.28
N LYS A 84 6.90 12.01 1.79
CA LYS A 84 7.36 10.84 2.52
C LYS A 84 7.29 9.64 1.60
N CYS A 85 8.41 8.96 1.42
CA CYS A 85 8.47 7.68 0.73
C CYS A 85 9.50 6.79 1.41
N PHE A 86 9.09 5.58 1.81
CA PHE A 86 9.91 4.64 2.60
C PHE A 86 10.50 5.29 3.87
N ASN A 87 11.83 5.25 4.01
CA ASN A 87 12.61 5.81 5.11
C ASN A 87 13.15 7.22 4.80
N GLN A 88 12.64 7.88 3.75
CA GLN A 88 13.09 9.19 3.32
C GLN A 88 11.96 10.22 3.39
N THR A 89 12.34 11.45 3.74
CA THR A 89 11.42 12.59 3.80
C THR A 89 12.05 13.76 3.07
N TYR A 90 11.33 14.29 2.10
CA TYR A 90 11.76 15.41 1.26
C TYR A 90 10.90 16.62 1.57
N ARG A 91 11.52 17.74 1.92
CA ARG A 91 10.84 19.02 2.15
C ARG A 91 11.06 19.92 0.94
N ILE A 92 9.96 20.45 0.40
CA ILE A 92 9.95 21.28 -0.81
C ILE A 92 9.32 22.62 -0.45
N GLU A 93 10.16 23.64 -0.47
CA GLU A 93 9.78 25.01 -0.11
C GLU A 93 8.99 25.68 -1.24
N ARG A 94 8.24 26.73 -0.88
CA ARG A 94 7.35 27.53 -1.75
C ARG A 94 7.88 27.71 -3.18
N ASN A 95 9.10 28.21 -3.33
CA ASN A 95 9.66 28.62 -4.62
C ASN A 95 10.00 27.42 -5.53
N ASP A 96 10.06 26.23 -4.96
CA ASP A 96 10.49 25.02 -5.64
C ASP A 96 9.32 24.08 -5.97
N ILE A 97 8.10 24.37 -5.53
CA ILE A 97 6.98 23.41 -5.61
C ILE A 97 6.69 23.00 -7.05
N GLU A 98 6.59 23.96 -7.97
CA GLU A 98 6.27 23.68 -9.37
C GLU A 98 7.35 22.85 -10.08
N GLU A 99 8.60 23.02 -9.68
CA GLU A 99 9.73 22.35 -10.32
C GLU A 99 10.06 20.99 -9.68
N LYS A 100 10.07 20.92 -8.35
CA LYS A 100 10.60 19.79 -7.59
C LYS A 100 9.55 18.80 -7.14
N LEU A 101 8.28 19.20 -6.96
CA LEU A 101 7.26 18.29 -6.38
C LEU A 101 7.03 17.06 -7.26
N ASN A 102 6.72 17.26 -8.54
CA ASN A 102 6.52 16.13 -9.45
C ASN A 102 7.79 15.28 -9.63
N LYS A 103 8.96 15.92 -9.77
CA LYS A 103 10.25 15.21 -9.87
C LYS A 103 10.51 14.31 -8.65
N THR A 104 10.20 14.80 -7.45
CA THR A 104 10.39 14.07 -6.20
C THR A 104 9.42 12.89 -6.09
N ILE A 105 8.14 13.09 -6.41
CA ILE A 105 7.14 12.00 -6.42
C ILE A 105 7.52 10.92 -7.44
N ALA A 106 7.90 11.32 -8.65
CA ALA A 106 8.35 10.40 -9.69
C ALA A 106 9.61 9.63 -9.27
N GLY A 107 10.56 10.30 -8.59
CA GLY A 107 11.75 9.67 -8.02
C GLY A 107 11.41 8.61 -6.97
N CYS A 108 10.53 8.94 -6.02
CA CYS A 108 10.02 7.98 -5.03
C CYS A 108 9.36 6.78 -5.71
N TYR A 109 8.54 7.00 -6.74
CA TYR A 109 7.87 5.93 -7.47
C TYR A 109 8.85 5.04 -8.25
N GLY A 110 9.90 5.62 -8.84
CA GLY A 110 10.96 4.87 -9.50
C GLY A 110 11.76 3.97 -8.55
N LEU A 111 11.91 4.37 -7.28
CA LEU A 111 12.50 3.53 -6.24
C LEU A 111 11.59 2.35 -5.88
N ILE A 112 10.26 2.55 -5.82
CA ILE A 112 9.26 1.49 -5.61
C ILE A 112 9.28 0.44 -6.72
N ALA A 113 9.45 0.89 -7.97
CA ALA A 113 9.47 0.00 -9.12
C ALA A 113 10.68 -0.97 -9.15
N ARG A 114 11.62 -0.91 -8.21
CA ARG A 114 12.68 -1.93 -8.05
C ARG A 114 12.16 -3.10 -7.21
N PRO A 115 11.88 -4.26 -7.83
CA PRO A 115 11.29 -5.40 -7.14
C PRO A 115 12.38 -6.22 -6.45
N GLU A 116 12.88 -5.77 -5.30
CA GLU A 116 13.75 -6.60 -4.47
C GLU A 116 12.98 -7.39 -3.38
N GLU A 117 11.84 -6.91 -2.88
CA GLU A 117 11.10 -7.61 -1.82
C GLU A 117 9.95 -8.52 -2.29
N SER A 118 9.42 -8.34 -3.51
CA SER A 118 8.29 -9.16 -4.00
C SER A 118 8.67 -10.62 -4.30
N LYS A 119 9.96 -10.90 -4.52
CA LYS A 119 10.45 -12.28 -4.75
C LYS A 119 10.32 -13.13 -3.50
N ASN A 120 10.54 -12.57 -2.32
CA ASN A 120 10.48 -13.30 -1.06
C ASN A 120 9.05 -13.63 -0.65
N LEU A 121 8.11 -12.71 -0.85
CA LEU A 121 6.69 -12.97 -0.58
C LEU A 121 6.12 -14.02 -1.54
N PHE A 122 6.48 -13.96 -2.82
CA PHE A 122 6.06 -14.94 -3.81
C PHE A 122 6.65 -16.33 -3.52
N LEU A 123 7.94 -16.42 -3.13
CA LEU A 123 8.55 -17.67 -2.68
C LEU A 123 7.88 -18.24 -1.42
N LEU A 124 7.54 -17.38 -0.46
CA LEU A 124 6.88 -17.78 0.78
C LEU A 124 5.48 -18.34 0.49
N LEU A 125 4.71 -17.67 -0.37
CA LEU A 125 3.39 -18.14 -0.81
C LEU A 125 3.49 -19.46 -1.59
N LEU A 126 4.49 -19.62 -2.45
CA LEU A 126 4.78 -20.87 -3.16
C LEU A 126 5.12 -22.01 -2.19
N LEU A 127 5.95 -21.75 -1.17
CA LEU A 127 6.31 -22.71 -0.13
C LEU A 127 5.07 -23.13 0.68
N ILE A 128 4.25 -22.18 1.11
CA ILE A 128 2.99 -22.46 1.81
C ILE A 128 2.08 -23.33 0.94
N PHE A 129 1.93 -23.01 -0.35
CA PHE A 129 1.12 -23.79 -1.28
C PHE A 129 1.63 -25.22 -1.45
N VAL A 130 2.95 -25.41 -1.61
CA VAL A 130 3.58 -26.74 -1.70
C VAL A 130 3.35 -27.55 -0.42
N VAL A 131 3.52 -26.94 0.75
CA VAL A 131 3.28 -27.61 2.05
C VAL A 131 1.82 -28.05 2.16
N VAL A 132 0.86 -27.19 1.80
CA VAL A 132 -0.56 -27.54 1.78
C VAL A 132 -0.84 -28.72 0.84
N LEU A 133 -0.26 -28.73 -0.37
CA LEU A 133 -0.41 -29.86 -1.30
C LEU A 133 0.16 -31.17 -0.75
N ILE A 134 1.28 -31.12 -0.01
CA ILE A 134 1.87 -32.30 0.64
C ILE A 134 0.93 -32.83 1.74
N PHE A 135 0.39 -31.96 2.59
CA PHE A 135 -0.54 -32.37 3.65
C PHE A 135 -1.90 -32.86 3.11
N LEU A 136 -2.36 -32.31 1.98
CA LEU A 136 -3.59 -32.77 1.32
C LEU A 136 -3.43 -34.10 0.59
N ARG A 137 -2.21 -34.54 0.28
CA ARG A 137 -1.93 -35.93 -0.12
C ARG A 137 -2.09 -36.87 1.08
N LYS A 138 -3.34 -37.12 1.48
CA LYS A 138 -3.66 -38.22 2.40
C LYS A 138 -3.08 -39.52 1.80
N PRO A 139 -2.36 -40.33 2.58
CA PRO A 139 -1.98 -41.67 2.14
C PRO A 139 -3.28 -42.44 1.87
N ARG A 140 -3.50 -42.84 0.60
CA ARG A 140 -4.52 -43.83 0.26
C ARG A 140 -4.17 -45.10 1.03
N LYS A 141 -4.76 -45.29 2.22
CA LYS A 141 -4.74 -46.57 2.91
C LYS A 141 -5.37 -47.58 1.94
N ARG A 142 -4.56 -48.44 1.34
CA ARG A 142 -5.04 -49.60 0.58
C ARG A 142 -5.81 -50.45 1.56
N VAL A 143 -7.15 -50.35 1.51
CA VAL A 143 -8.04 -51.29 2.18
C VAL A 143 -7.84 -52.64 1.49
N LYS A 144 -6.98 -53.49 2.06
CA LYS A 144 -6.93 -54.91 1.70
C LYS A 144 -8.22 -55.54 2.21
N LYS A 145 -9.25 -55.60 1.35
CA LYS A 145 -10.42 -56.46 1.55
C LYS A 145 -9.92 -57.90 1.56
N ARG A 146 -9.79 -58.52 2.74
CA ARG A 146 -9.71 -59.98 2.87
C ARG A 146 -11.06 -60.53 2.45
N VAL A 147 -11.12 -61.14 1.28
CA VAL A 147 -12.21 -62.04 0.89
C VAL A 147 -12.07 -63.28 1.78
N LYS A 148 -12.91 -63.40 2.82
CA LYS A 148 -13.11 -64.68 3.49
C LYS A 148 -13.95 -65.55 2.56
N LYS A 149 -13.29 -66.57 2.01
CA LYS A 149 -13.89 -67.70 1.31
C LYS A 149 -14.64 -68.53 2.37
N LEU A 150 -15.97 -68.51 2.36
CA LEU A 150 -16.80 -69.49 3.06
C LEU A 150 -16.99 -70.65 2.08
N ALA A 151 -16.36 -71.77 2.41
CA ALA A 151 -16.66 -73.11 1.93
C ALA A 151 -16.86 -73.98 3.19
N SER A 152 -17.76 -74.97 3.07
CA SER A 152 -18.23 -75.95 4.09
C SER A 152 -19.22 -75.35 5.12
N ASP A 153 -20.44 -75.83 5.31
CA ASP A 153 -21.12 -77.08 4.94
C ASP A 153 -22.60 -76.81 4.57
#